data_AF-A0A9D7NFM8-F1
#
_entry.id   AF-A0A9D7NFM8-F1
#
_cell.length_a   1.000
_cell.length_b   1.000
_cell.length_c   1.000
_cell.angle_alpha   90.00
_cell.angle_beta   90.00
_cell.angle_gamma   90.00
#
_symmetry.space_group_name_H-M   'P 1'
#
loop_
_entity.id
_entity.type
_entity.pdbx_description
1 polymer ?
#
loop_
_entity_poly.entity_id
_entity_poly.type
_entity_poly.pdbx_seq_one_letter_code
_entity_poly.pdbx_strand_id
1 'polypeptide(L)'
;MKNYLILACVLNIFSVLNAQKAGELAKITIPGGKAEFSLAFIPAGQLPIQSADGKKLNIELDAFWMGTREVTYDEFIQFQYRRNDNNSSNWKDGKYSADAVTRPTPQYMDYTWGMGTLGGVPAVAMTQQGALRYCQWLYQKTGQFFRLPTEAEWEYACRAGAKGPQPEGVTEDNLGDYAWHYDNSTEKYHPTARKKPTLGAFLTCSAM
;
A
#
# COMPACT_ATOMS: atom_id res chain seq x y z
N MET A 1 -45.58 -19.73 -25.60
CA MET A 1 -44.10 -19.58 -25.64
C MET A 1 -43.68 -18.14 -25.94
N LYS A 2 -44.08 -17.14 -25.13
CA LYS A 2 -43.74 -15.71 -25.38
C LYS A 2 -43.38 -14.88 -24.13
N ASN A 3 -43.22 -15.50 -22.95
CA ASN A 3 -42.95 -14.76 -21.69
C ASN A 3 -41.56 -15.02 -21.07
N TYR A 4 -40.71 -15.86 -21.66
CA TYR A 4 -39.38 -16.16 -21.08
C TYR A 4 -38.25 -15.22 -21.57
N LEU A 5 -38.49 -14.43 -22.61
CA LEU A 5 -37.47 -13.54 -23.19
C LEU A 5 -37.32 -12.21 -22.45
N ILE A 6 -38.35 -11.75 -21.73
CA ILE A 6 -38.29 -10.50 -20.96
C ILE A 6 -37.55 -10.71 -19.62
N LEU A 7 -37.59 -11.92 -19.06
CA LEU A 7 -36.93 -12.23 -17.77
C LEU A 7 -35.40 -12.30 -17.89
N ALA A 8 -34.86 -12.64 -19.06
CA ALA A 8 -33.41 -12.72 -19.30
C ALA A 8 -32.73 -11.35 -19.42
N CYS A 9 -33.46 -10.30 -19.83
CA CYS A 9 -32.93 -8.93 -19.87
C CYS A 9 -32.91 -8.27 -18.48
N VAL A 10 -33.84 -8.61 -17.59
CA VAL A 10 -33.89 -8.03 -16.23
C VAL A 10 -32.80 -8.63 -15.33
N LEU A 11 -32.42 -9.89 -15.55
CA LEU A 11 -31.31 -10.53 -14.84
C LEU A 11 -29.92 -10.00 -15.24
N ASN A 12 -29.76 -9.38 -16.42
CA ASN A 12 -28.52 -8.72 -16.84
C ASN A 12 -28.35 -7.30 -16.29
N ILE A 13 -29.36 -6.74 -15.64
CA ILE A 13 -29.28 -5.39 -15.04
C ILE A 13 -28.80 -5.48 -13.57
N PHE A 14 -28.93 -6.64 -12.91
CA PHE A 14 -28.42 -6.86 -11.56
C PHE A 14 -26.93 -7.25 -11.49
N SER A 15 -26.28 -7.46 -12.64
CA SER A 15 -24.84 -7.69 -12.75
C SER A 15 -24.04 -6.44 -13.11
N VAL A 16 -24.57 -5.24 -12.83
CA VAL A 16 -23.69 -4.10 -12.56
C VAL A 16 -22.97 -4.43 -11.25
N LEU A 17 -21.93 -5.26 -11.38
CA LEU A 17 -20.85 -5.40 -10.43
C LEU A 17 -20.59 -4.02 -9.87
N ASN A 18 -20.53 -3.90 -8.55
CA ASN A 18 -19.89 -2.77 -7.88
C ASN A 18 -18.56 -2.51 -8.60
N ALA A 19 -18.56 -1.59 -9.56
CA ALA A 19 -17.36 -1.16 -10.24
C ALA A 19 -16.63 -0.38 -9.16
N GLN A 20 -15.60 -1.02 -8.58
CA GLN A 20 -14.75 -0.40 -7.58
C GLN A 20 -14.29 0.95 -8.15
N LYS A 21 -14.64 2.02 -7.46
CA LYS A 21 -14.43 3.37 -7.98
C LYS A 21 -13.00 3.78 -7.66
N ALA A 22 -12.33 4.47 -8.59
CA ALA A 22 -11.01 5.02 -8.35
C ALA A 22 -11.00 5.84 -7.04
N GLY A 23 -10.10 5.48 -6.11
CA GLY A 23 -10.03 6.10 -4.78
C GLY A 23 -10.94 5.50 -3.71
N GLU A 24 -11.61 4.38 -3.97
CA GLU A 24 -12.29 3.60 -2.93
C GLU A 24 -11.28 3.14 -1.87
N LEU A 25 -11.63 3.31 -0.59
CA LEU A 25 -10.77 2.98 0.54
C LEU A 25 -11.25 1.70 1.23
N ALA A 26 -10.41 0.67 1.22
CA ALA A 26 -10.64 -0.55 1.98
C ALA A 26 -9.80 -0.49 3.27
N LYS A 27 -10.48 -0.60 4.43
CA LYS A 27 -9.81 -0.68 5.73
C LYS A 27 -9.62 -2.14 6.12
N ILE A 28 -8.41 -2.49 6.51
CA ILE A 28 -8.07 -3.83 6.97
C ILE A 28 -7.51 -3.72 8.38
N THR A 29 -8.21 -4.35 9.31
CA THR A 29 -7.77 -4.47 10.70
C THR A 29 -6.92 -5.72 10.84
N ILE A 30 -5.73 -5.58 11.42
CA ILE A 30 -4.83 -6.71 11.68
C ILE A 30 -5.38 -7.53 12.86
N PRO A 31 -5.71 -8.82 12.67
CA PRO A 31 -6.19 -9.67 13.75
C PRO A 31 -5.14 -9.78 14.87
N GLY A 32 -5.59 -9.44 16.08
CA GLY A 32 -4.76 -9.49 17.28
C GLY A 32 -4.03 -8.21 17.65
N GLY A 33 -4.17 -7.17 16.83
CA GLY A 33 -3.67 -5.83 17.10
C GLY A 33 -4.78 -4.79 17.12
N LYS A 34 -4.40 -3.55 17.48
CA LYS A 34 -5.23 -2.35 17.27
C LYS A 34 -4.87 -1.60 15.98
N ALA A 35 -3.93 -2.15 15.21
CA ALA A 35 -3.41 -1.50 14.03
C ALA A 35 -4.32 -1.76 12.84
N GLU A 36 -4.60 -0.69 12.09
CA GLU A 36 -5.44 -0.69 10.90
C GLU A 36 -4.67 -0.01 9.78
N PHE A 37 -4.68 -0.64 8.61
CA PHE A 37 -4.13 -0.04 7.40
C PHE A 37 -5.25 0.16 6.37
N SER A 38 -5.10 1.20 5.56
CA SER A 38 -6.04 1.54 4.51
C SER A 38 -5.39 1.25 3.16
N LEU A 39 -6.15 0.64 2.26
CA LEU A 39 -5.80 0.44 0.87
C LEU A 39 -6.67 1.33 -0.01
N ALA A 40 -6.10 1.92 -1.04
CA ALA A 40 -6.85 2.59 -2.10
C ALA A 40 -6.96 1.70 -3.33
N PHE A 41 -8.11 1.75 -3.98
CA PHE A 41 -8.31 1.14 -5.29
C PHE A 41 -7.72 2.01 -6.39
N ILE A 42 -6.83 1.42 -7.19
CA ILE A 42 -6.19 2.03 -8.34
C ILE A 42 -6.77 1.36 -9.60
N PRO A 43 -7.44 2.12 -10.48
CA PRO A 43 -8.05 1.56 -11.69
C PRO A 43 -6.98 1.15 -12.70
N ALA A 44 -7.33 0.17 -13.54
CA ALA A 44 -6.50 -0.25 -14.67
C ALA A 44 -6.19 0.94 -15.58
N GLY A 45 -4.99 0.98 -16.14
CA GLY A 45 -4.58 2.04 -17.03
C GLY A 45 -3.23 1.81 -17.68
N GLN A 46 -2.81 2.79 -18.48
CA GLN A 46 -1.58 2.73 -19.24
C GLN A 46 -0.60 3.77 -18.71
N LEU A 47 0.62 3.32 -18.43
CA LEU A 47 1.71 4.18 -18.00
C LEU A 47 2.77 4.26 -19.11
N PRO A 48 2.99 5.44 -19.72
CA PRO A 48 4.14 5.66 -20.56
C PRO A 48 5.37 5.85 -19.67
N ILE A 49 6.25 4.83 -19.62
CA ILE A 49 7.56 4.93 -18.99
C ILE A 49 8.60 5.23 -20.07
N GLN A 50 9.48 6.19 -19.79
CA GLN A 50 10.66 6.42 -20.61
C GLN A 50 11.83 5.66 -20.00
N SER A 51 12.33 4.66 -20.71
CA SER A 51 13.55 3.96 -20.33
C SER A 51 14.76 4.90 -20.38
N ALA A 52 15.80 4.61 -19.61
CA ALA A 52 17.07 5.37 -19.59
C ALA A 52 17.70 5.50 -20.99
N ASP A 53 17.45 4.53 -21.88
CA ASP A 53 17.89 4.53 -23.28
C ASP A 53 17.04 5.42 -24.20
N GLY A 54 16.11 6.20 -23.65
CA GLY A 54 15.20 7.09 -24.37
C GLY A 54 14.01 6.39 -25.03
N LYS A 55 13.91 5.05 -24.91
CA LYS A 55 12.80 4.27 -25.47
C LYS A 55 11.54 4.46 -24.63
N LYS A 56 10.45 4.90 -25.27
CA LYS A 56 9.13 4.97 -24.65
C LYS A 56 8.49 3.58 -24.65
N LEU A 57 8.24 3.04 -23.47
CA LEU A 57 7.53 1.79 -23.24
C LEU A 57 6.16 2.12 -22.65
N ASN A 58 5.10 1.64 -23.30
CA ASN A 58 3.76 1.72 -22.76
C ASN A 58 3.49 0.43 -22.01
N ILE A 59 3.36 0.52 -20.68
CA ILE A 59 3.03 -0.61 -19.82
C ILE A 59 1.53 -0.53 -19.51
N GLU A 60 0.83 -1.63 -19.76
CA GLU A 60 -0.57 -1.78 -19.34
C GLU A 60 -0.59 -2.42 -17.95
N LEU A 61 -1.33 -1.81 -17.04
CA LEU A 61 -1.49 -2.27 -15.66
C LEU A 61 -2.96 -2.62 -15.42
N ASP A 62 -3.18 -3.78 -14.83
CA ASP A 62 -4.49 -4.18 -14.32
C ASP A 62 -4.87 -3.34 -13.09
N ALA A 63 -6.14 -3.37 -12.70
CA ALA A 63 -6.60 -2.70 -11.49
C ALA A 63 -6.08 -3.43 -10.24
N PHE A 64 -5.59 -2.68 -9.26
CA PHE A 64 -5.06 -3.25 -8.02
C PHE A 64 -5.35 -2.35 -6.81
N TRP A 65 -5.17 -2.92 -5.62
CA TRP A 65 -5.25 -2.21 -4.35
C TRP A 65 -3.84 -1.90 -3.85
N MET A 66 -3.59 -0.68 -3.40
CA MET A 66 -2.30 -0.26 -2.84
C MET A 66 -2.47 0.39 -1.49
N GLY A 67 -1.51 0.20 -0.58
CA GLY A 67 -1.49 0.89 0.71
C GLY A 67 -1.54 2.39 0.53
N THR A 68 -2.45 3.07 1.24
CA THR A 68 -2.55 4.53 1.15
C THR A 68 -1.33 5.21 1.74
N ARG A 69 -0.61 4.56 2.66
CA ARG A 69 0.55 5.12 3.35
C ARG A 69 1.62 4.05 3.49
N GLU A 70 2.84 4.46 3.82
CA GLU A 70 3.88 3.53 4.24
C GLU A 70 3.42 2.71 5.45
N VAL A 71 3.89 1.47 5.53
CA VAL A 71 3.70 0.63 6.70
C VAL A 71 4.34 1.32 7.88
N THR A 72 3.57 1.57 8.93
CA THR A 72 4.04 2.26 10.13
C THR A 72 4.79 1.31 11.04
N TYR A 73 5.63 1.86 11.90
CA TYR A 73 6.36 1.10 12.91
C TYR A 73 5.41 0.32 13.83
N ASP A 74 4.28 0.94 14.21
CA ASP A 74 3.26 0.35 15.07
C ASP A 74 2.61 -0.92 14.45
N GLU A 75 2.50 -0.96 13.11
CA GLU A 75 2.02 -2.11 12.34
C GLU A 75 3.12 -3.18 12.19
N PHE A 76 4.36 -2.78 11.91
CA PHE A 76 5.47 -3.70 11.66
C PHE A 76 5.97 -4.39 12.94
N ILE A 77 5.98 -3.69 14.08
CA ILE A 77 6.46 -4.24 15.36
C ILE A 77 5.59 -5.41 15.86
N GLN A 78 4.31 -5.47 15.46
CA GLN A 78 3.42 -6.59 15.74
C GLN A 78 3.92 -7.87 15.06
N PHE A 79 4.41 -7.77 13.83
CA PHE A 79 5.02 -8.88 13.12
C PHE A 79 6.42 -9.20 13.66
N GLN A 80 7.27 -8.18 13.85
CA GLN A 80 8.67 -8.36 14.20
C GLN A 80 8.85 -9.09 15.54
N TYR A 81 8.09 -8.71 16.57
CA TYR A 81 8.20 -9.32 17.89
C TYR A 81 7.07 -10.32 18.13
N ARG A 82 7.44 -11.59 18.20
CA ARG A 82 6.51 -12.69 18.50
C ARG A 82 5.60 -12.44 19.70
N ARG A 83 6.11 -11.80 20.77
CA ARG A 83 5.34 -11.48 21.98
C ARG A 83 4.17 -10.51 21.75
N ASN A 84 4.23 -9.71 20.68
CA ASN A 84 3.19 -8.76 20.30
C ASN A 84 2.12 -9.42 19.40
N ASP A 85 2.42 -10.59 18.85
CA ASP A 85 1.53 -11.36 18.00
C ASP A 85 0.79 -12.40 18.85
N ASN A 86 -0.52 -12.23 19.03
CA ASN A 86 -1.35 -13.18 19.76
C ASN A 86 -1.76 -14.42 18.92
N ASN A 87 -1.16 -14.60 17.73
CA ASN A 87 -1.40 -15.68 16.77
C ASN A 87 -2.87 -15.82 16.31
N SER A 88 -3.73 -14.84 16.60
CA SER A 88 -5.09 -14.83 16.06
C SER A 88 -5.07 -14.69 14.55
N SER A 89 -5.96 -15.39 13.85
CA SER A 89 -6.10 -15.27 12.39
C SER A 89 -7.58 -15.33 12.04
N ASN A 90 -7.97 -14.50 11.08
CA ASN A 90 -9.28 -14.55 10.45
C ASN A 90 -9.34 -15.61 9.35
N TRP A 91 -8.19 -16.14 8.92
CA TRP A 91 -8.10 -17.17 7.90
C TRP A 91 -8.31 -18.56 8.52
N LYS A 92 -9.47 -19.16 8.24
CA LYS A 92 -9.82 -20.53 8.65
C LYS A 92 -9.12 -21.64 7.84
N ASP A 93 -8.92 -21.43 6.54
CA ASP A 93 -8.28 -22.39 5.61
C ASP A 93 -6.75 -22.22 5.45
N GLY A 94 -6.09 -21.51 6.37
CA GLY A 94 -4.65 -21.25 6.28
C GLY A 94 -3.84 -22.54 6.34
N LYS A 95 -2.87 -22.71 5.41
CA LYS A 95 -2.00 -23.92 5.38
C LYS A 95 -1.20 -24.12 6.68
N TYR A 96 -0.92 -23.05 7.40
CA TYR A 96 -0.19 -23.06 8.67
C TYR A 96 -0.51 -21.80 9.48
N SER A 97 -0.20 -21.84 10.78
CA SER A 97 -0.42 -20.73 11.70
C SER A 97 0.39 -19.49 11.31
N ALA A 98 -0.14 -18.29 11.58
CA ALA A 98 0.59 -17.04 11.33
C ALA A 98 1.95 -16.99 12.06
N ASP A 99 2.05 -17.59 13.25
CA ASP A 99 3.31 -17.73 14.02
C ASP A 99 4.40 -18.56 13.30
N ALA A 100 4.02 -19.39 12.32
CA ALA A 100 4.98 -20.20 11.56
C ALA A 100 5.71 -19.41 10.47
N VAL A 101 5.31 -18.15 10.21
CA VAL A 101 6.04 -17.28 9.27
C VAL A 101 7.34 -16.81 9.90
N THR A 102 8.46 -17.05 9.20
CA THR A 102 9.79 -16.62 9.65
C THR A 102 9.85 -15.10 9.82
N ARG A 103 10.29 -14.66 11.00
CA ARG A 103 10.44 -13.25 11.36
C ARG A 103 11.90 -12.82 11.24
N PRO A 104 12.17 -11.55 10.90
CA PRO A 104 13.52 -11.03 10.93
C PRO A 104 14.07 -11.03 12.36
N THR A 105 15.37 -11.28 12.50
CA THR A 105 16.06 -11.14 13.78
C THR A 105 15.94 -9.69 14.27
N PRO A 106 15.68 -9.45 15.56
CA PRO A 106 15.74 -8.10 16.13
C PRO A 106 17.09 -7.46 15.84
N GLN A 107 17.08 -6.19 15.47
CA GLN A 107 18.30 -5.44 15.20
C GLN A 107 19.04 -5.15 16.51
N TYR A 108 20.37 -5.18 16.46
CA TYR A 108 21.22 -4.92 17.62
C TYR A 108 21.23 -3.44 18.04
N MET A 109 21.07 -2.55 17.06
CA MET A 109 21.05 -1.10 17.25
C MET A 109 19.62 -0.58 17.17
N ASP A 110 19.36 0.54 17.85
CA ASP A 110 18.15 1.32 17.62
C ASP A 110 18.20 1.91 16.20
N TYR A 111 17.38 1.34 15.32
CA TYR A 111 17.29 1.71 13.92
C TYR A 111 16.42 2.94 13.66
N THR A 112 15.78 3.47 14.71
CA THR A 112 15.13 4.78 14.62
C THR A 112 16.12 5.92 14.74
N TRP A 113 17.40 5.63 15.04
CA TRP A 113 18.46 6.63 15.19
C TRP A 113 18.08 7.73 16.19
N GLY A 114 17.29 7.39 17.22
CA GLY A 114 16.76 8.34 18.21
C GLY A 114 15.62 9.24 17.70
N MET A 115 15.11 9.02 16.48
CA MET A 115 13.99 9.78 15.89
C MET A 115 12.62 9.32 16.39
N GLY A 116 12.56 8.21 17.12
CA GLY A 116 11.35 7.68 17.75
C GLY A 116 10.65 6.59 16.91
N THR A 117 9.88 5.77 17.62
CA THR A 117 9.23 4.55 17.11
C THR A 117 7.70 4.62 17.15
N LEU A 118 7.13 5.56 17.90
CA LEU A 118 5.70 5.60 18.23
C LEU A 118 5.02 6.78 17.56
N GLY A 119 3.77 6.57 17.12
CA GLY A 119 2.92 7.64 16.61
C GLY A 119 2.75 7.64 15.09
N GLY A 120 2.79 6.46 14.46
CA GLY A 120 2.52 6.32 13.02
C GLY A 120 3.66 6.78 12.11
N VAL A 121 4.91 6.78 12.61
CA VAL A 121 6.11 6.96 11.78
C VAL A 121 6.31 5.75 10.86
N PRO A 122 6.89 5.92 9.67
CA PRO A 122 7.14 4.81 8.76
C PRO A 122 8.12 3.80 9.38
N ALA A 123 7.91 2.52 9.12
CA ALA A 123 8.83 1.47 9.49
C ALA A 123 10.08 1.54 8.61
N VAL A 124 11.25 1.73 9.22
CA VAL A 124 12.54 1.87 8.52
C VAL A 124 13.49 0.73 8.85
N ALA A 125 14.60 0.67 8.12
CA ALA A 125 15.69 -0.31 8.32
C ALA A 125 15.26 -1.78 8.19
N MET A 126 14.41 -2.11 7.21
CA MET A 126 14.09 -3.49 6.87
C MET A 126 14.71 -3.91 5.54
N THR A 127 15.01 -5.21 5.40
CA THR A 127 15.40 -5.78 4.11
C THR A 127 14.18 -6.07 3.25
N GLN A 128 14.36 -6.15 1.93
CA GLN A 128 13.30 -6.60 1.01
C GLN A 128 12.72 -7.95 1.42
N GLN A 129 13.58 -8.87 1.88
CA GLN A 129 13.14 -10.18 2.39
C GLN A 129 12.26 -10.05 3.64
N GLY A 130 12.60 -9.15 4.56
CA GLY A 130 11.76 -8.85 5.72
C GLY A 130 10.38 -8.33 5.33
N ALA A 131 10.32 -7.43 4.33
CA ALA A 131 9.06 -6.90 3.81
C ALA A 131 8.21 -7.99 3.13
N LEU A 132 8.82 -8.91 2.37
CA LEU A 132 8.11 -10.05 1.77
C LEU A 132 7.54 -10.99 2.84
N ARG A 133 8.30 -11.26 3.90
CA ARG A 133 7.81 -12.07 5.03
C ARG A 133 6.67 -11.38 5.78
N TYR A 134 6.71 -10.06 5.89
CA TYR A 134 5.60 -9.28 6.44
C TYR A 134 4.33 -9.44 5.61
N CYS A 135 4.40 -9.33 4.27
CA CYS A 135 3.27 -9.59 3.39
C CYS A 135 2.72 -11.02 3.54
N GLN A 136 3.61 -12.01 3.65
CA GLN A 136 3.22 -13.40 3.89
C GLN A 136 2.53 -13.59 5.24
N TRP A 137 3.00 -12.92 6.29
CA TRP A 137 2.36 -12.94 7.61
C TRP A 137 0.98 -12.28 7.57
N LEU A 138 0.84 -11.12 6.93
CA LEU A 138 -0.45 -10.46 6.72
C LEU A 138 -1.45 -11.34 5.96
N TYR A 139 -0.97 -12.05 4.94
CA TYR A 139 -1.77 -13.05 4.21
C TYR A 139 -2.33 -14.08 5.18
N GLN A 140 -1.46 -14.75 5.95
CA GLN A 140 -1.89 -15.78 6.92
C GLN A 140 -2.80 -15.26 8.02
N LYS A 141 -2.71 -13.97 8.35
CA LYS A 141 -3.57 -13.33 9.35
C LYS A 141 -4.95 -13.00 8.82
N THR A 142 -5.04 -12.43 7.62
CA THR A 142 -6.25 -11.80 7.11
C THR A 142 -7.02 -12.65 6.09
N GLY A 143 -6.35 -13.59 5.42
CA GLY A 143 -6.93 -14.27 4.26
C GLY A 143 -6.70 -13.58 2.93
N GLN A 144 -6.15 -12.36 2.92
CA GLN A 144 -6.02 -11.52 1.71
C GLN A 144 -4.60 -11.51 1.18
N PHE A 145 -4.44 -11.60 -0.14
CA PHE A 145 -3.13 -11.66 -0.80
C PHE A 145 -2.45 -10.30 -0.84
N PHE A 146 -1.31 -10.20 -0.15
CA PHE A 146 -0.44 -9.03 -0.14
C PHE A 146 0.89 -9.32 -0.83
N ARG A 147 1.42 -8.31 -1.52
CA ARG A 147 2.74 -8.32 -2.14
C ARG A 147 3.34 -6.92 -2.15
N LEU A 148 4.63 -6.84 -2.45
CA LEU A 148 5.25 -5.56 -2.81
C LEU A 148 4.75 -5.11 -4.19
N PRO A 149 4.54 -3.79 -4.39
CA PRO A 149 4.24 -3.27 -5.71
C PRO A 149 5.46 -3.43 -6.62
N THR A 150 5.20 -3.61 -7.91
CA THR A 150 6.24 -3.48 -8.93
C THR A 150 6.58 -2.00 -9.14
N GLU A 151 7.74 -1.72 -9.71
CA GLU A 151 8.16 -0.33 -10.00
C GLU A 151 7.13 0.39 -10.89
N ALA A 152 6.59 -0.29 -11.91
CA ALA A 152 5.57 0.27 -12.79
C ALA A 152 4.26 0.59 -12.05
N GLU A 153 3.80 -0.30 -11.15
CA GLU A 153 2.61 -0.06 -10.33
C GLU A 153 2.83 1.09 -9.35
N TRP A 154 4.01 1.18 -8.76
CA TRP A 154 4.39 2.25 -7.86
C TRP A 154 4.43 3.59 -8.58
N GLU A 155 5.07 3.67 -9.75
CA GLU A 155 5.14 4.88 -10.57
C GLU A 155 3.75 5.33 -11.06
N TYR A 156 2.90 4.38 -11.46
CA TYR A 156 1.53 4.67 -11.88
C TYR A 156 0.69 5.26 -10.73
N ALA A 157 0.81 4.69 -9.53
CA ALA A 157 0.16 5.21 -8.33
C ALA A 157 0.66 6.61 -7.97
N CYS A 158 1.98 6.83 -8.03
CA CYS A 158 2.59 8.13 -7.73
C CYS A 158 2.16 9.21 -8.73
N ARG A 159 2.07 8.89 -10.03
CA ARG A 159 1.68 9.87 -11.06
C ARG A 159 0.21 10.25 -11.01
N ALA A 160 -0.65 9.45 -10.38
CA ALA A 160 -2.04 9.80 -10.15
C ALA A 160 -2.83 10.16 -11.43
N GLY A 161 -2.44 9.62 -12.60
CA GLY A 161 -3.03 9.94 -13.91
C GLY A 161 -2.24 10.98 -14.73
N ALA A 162 -1.18 11.56 -14.18
CA ALA A 162 -0.31 12.47 -14.92
C ALA A 162 0.51 11.78 -16.01
N LYS A 163 0.71 12.49 -17.12
CA LYS A 163 1.60 12.08 -18.23
C LYS A 163 3.06 12.50 -18.03
N GLY A 164 3.31 13.36 -17.05
CA GLY A 164 4.63 13.88 -16.70
C GLY A 164 5.28 13.10 -15.56
N PRO A 165 6.54 13.45 -15.19
CA PRO A 165 7.24 12.79 -14.10
C PRO A 165 6.68 13.18 -12.72
N GLN A 166 6.06 14.35 -12.58
CA GLN A 166 5.37 14.76 -11.36
C GLN A 166 3.92 14.27 -11.32
N PRO A 167 3.37 14.04 -10.11
CA PRO A 167 1.94 13.80 -9.94
C PRO A 167 1.09 14.96 -10.48
N GLU A 168 -0.16 14.66 -10.83
CA GLU A 168 -1.07 15.68 -11.38
C GLU A 168 -1.26 16.84 -10.39
N GLY A 169 -0.99 18.07 -10.84
CA GLY A 169 -1.14 19.27 -10.02
C GLY A 169 0.00 19.54 -9.03
N VAL A 170 1.07 18.73 -9.03
CA VAL A 170 2.26 18.97 -8.21
C VAL A 170 3.32 19.74 -9.00
N THR A 171 3.74 20.87 -8.45
CA THR A 171 4.83 21.73 -8.95
C THR A 171 5.89 21.87 -7.88
N GLU A 172 7.08 22.36 -8.25
CA GLU A 172 8.15 22.62 -7.26
C GLU A 172 7.69 23.58 -6.15
N ASP A 173 6.89 24.59 -6.51
CA ASP A 173 6.34 25.58 -5.57
C ASP A 173 5.39 24.99 -4.53
N ASN A 174 4.69 23.89 -4.87
CA ASN A 174 3.70 23.27 -3.99
C ASN A 174 4.14 21.91 -3.44
N LEU A 175 5.35 21.45 -3.77
CA LEU A 175 5.89 20.16 -3.35
C LEU A 175 5.84 19.99 -1.82
N GLY A 176 6.06 21.07 -1.07
CA GLY A 176 5.99 21.07 0.38
C GLY A 176 4.61 20.71 0.96
N ASP A 177 3.53 20.85 0.21
CA ASP A 177 2.18 20.44 0.64
C ASP A 177 1.95 18.93 0.49
N TYR A 178 2.68 18.32 -0.45
CA TYR A 178 2.50 16.92 -0.85
C TYR A 178 3.61 16.02 -0.33
N ALA A 179 4.81 16.52 -0.04
CA ALA A 179 5.93 15.67 0.37
C ALA A 179 6.78 16.24 1.50
N TRP A 180 7.41 15.33 2.26
CA TRP A 180 8.54 15.65 3.13
C TRP A 180 9.83 15.45 2.34
N HIS A 181 10.62 16.51 2.18
CA HIS A 181 11.89 16.52 1.45
C HIS A 181 12.97 17.18 2.32
N TYR A 182 14.21 17.20 1.82
CA TYR A 182 15.38 17.73 2.52
C TYR A 182 15.11 19.10 3.20
N ASP A 183 14.51 20.06 2.47
CA ASP A 183 14.32 21.42 2.98
C ASP A 183 13.23 21.58 4.05
N ASN A 184 12.26 20.65 4.13
CA ASN A 184 11.12 20.77 5.04
C ASN A 184 11.03 19.68 6.12
N SER A 185 11.85 18.63 6.02
CA SER A 185 11.80 17.46 6.91
C SER A 185 12.59 17.66 8.20
N THR A 186 13.50 18.63 8.27
CA THR A 186 14.41 18.86 9.42
C THR A 186 15.20 17.60 9.81
N GLU A 187 15.59 16.80 8.81
CA GLU A 187 16.35 15.54 8.96
C GLU A 187 15.68 14.51 9.88
N LYS A 188 14.34 14.49 9.88
CA LYS A 188 13.53 13.58 10.72
C LYS A 188 12.44 12.89 9.92
N TYR A 189 12.11 11.68 10.35
CA TYR A 189 10.88 11.02 9.92
C TYR A 189 9.67 11.75 10.49
N HIS A 190 8.64 11.88 9.66
CA HIS A 190 7.36 12.46 10.08
C HIS A 190 6.30 11.37 10.13
N PRO A 191 5.28 11.51 10.99
CA PRO A 191 4.13 10.63 10.96
C PRO A 191 3.48 10.59 9.58
N THR A 192 3.11 9.39 9.17
CA THR A 192 2.45 9.11 7.89
C THR A 192 1.12 9.85 7.76
N ALA A 193 0.68 10.09 6.53
CA ALA A 193 -0.62 10.71 6.19
C ALA A 193 -0.85 12.14 6.76
N ARG A 194 0.21 12.94 6.97
CA ARG A 194 0.11 14.35 7.38
C ARG A 194 0.05 15.36 6.23
N LYS A 195 0.48 14.97 5.03
CA LYS A 195 0.49 15.80 3.83
C LYS A 195 -0.71 15.49 2.95
N LYS A 196 -0.97 16.31 1.93
CA LYS A 196 -2.08 16.10 1.00
C LYS A 196 -1.88 14.79 0.22
N PRO A 197 -2.90 13.93 0.11
CA PRO A 197 -2.79 12.70 -0.70
C PRO A 197 -2.76 13.02 -2.20
N THR A 198 -2.03 12.23 -2.98
CA THR A 198 -2.28 12.09 -4.41
C THR A 198 -3.24 10.93 -4.65
N LEU A 199 -3.71 10.74 -5.89
CA LEU A 199 -4.80 9.82 -6.26
C LEU A 199 -4.47 8.36 -5.87
N GLY A 200 -4.86 7.98 -4.65
CA GLY A 200 -4.74 6.63 -4.08
C GLY A 200 -3.49 6.37 -3.22
N ALA A 201 -2.51 7.27 -3.18
CA ALA A 201 -1.28 7.03 -2.42
C ALA A 201 -0.79 8.31 -1.74
N PHE A 202 -0.68 8.31 -0.41
CA PHE A 202 0.15 9.24 0.36
C PHE A 202 1.63 8.86 0.25
N LEU A 203 2.09 8.42 -0.93
CA LEU A 203 3.49 8.16 -1.19
C LEU A 203 4.18 9.51 -1.37
N THR A 204 4.29 10.22 -0.26
CA THR A 204 5.18 11.36 -0.15
C THR A 204 6.56 10.78 -0.31
N CYS A 205 7.18 11.03 -1.46
CA CYS A 205 8.58 10.77 -1.70
C CYS A 205 9.36 11.41 -0.54
N SER A 206 9.66 10.63 0.50
CA SER A 206 10.64 11.01 1.51
C SER A 206 11.99 10.77 0.84
N ALA A 207 12.31 11.65 -0.13
CA ALA A 207 13.64 11.70 -0.70
C ALA A 207 14.56 12.14 0.43
N MET A 208 15.42 11.20 0.83
CA MET A 208 16.58 11.47 1.67
C MET A 208 17.58 12.31 0.88
#